data_AF-A0A1S1NIM1-F1
#
_entry.id   AF-A0A1S1NIM1-F1
#
_cell.length_a   1.000
_cell.length_b   1.000
_cell.length_c   1.000
_cell.angle_alpha   90.00
_cell.angle_beta   90.00
_cell.angle_gamma   90.00
#
_symmetry.space_group_name_H-M   'P 1'
#
loop_
_entity.id
_entity.type
_entity.pdbx_description
1 polymer ?
#
loop_
_entity_poly.entity_id
_entity_poly.type
_entity_poly.pdbx_seq_one_letter_code
_entity_poly.pdbx_strand_id
1 'polypeptide(L)' 'MVKTITITIPEELDVRAAAEARRRGISKSELIRLGLGAVLSPPSDDTGGDPWRSLAGFGSSEVSVDPGEIDEVVYGR' A
#
# COMPACT_ATOMS: atom_id res chain seq x y z
N MET A 1 16.13 0.36 -7.07
CA MET A 1 16.54 -0.10 -8.42
C MET A 1 15.37 0.13 -9.37
N VAL A 2 15.58 0.79 -10.51
CA VAL A 2 14.51 0.98 -11.52
C VAL A 2 14.44 -0.27 -12.38
N LYS A 3 13.25 -0.88 -12.49
CA LYS A 3 12.99 -1.99 -13.42
C LYS A 3 12.26 -1.43 -14.64
N THR A 4 12.76 -1.77 -15.83
CA THR A 4 12.13 -1.42 -17.11
C THR A 4 11.16 -2.53 -17.51
N ILE A 5 9.96 -2.15 -17.93
CA ILE A 5 8.96 -3.07 -18.47
C ILE A 5 8.65 -2.71 -19.91
N THR A 6 8.38 -3.72 -20.74
CA THR A 6 7.87 -3.53 -22.11
C THR A 6 6.39 -3.92 -22.10
N ILE A 7 5.54 -3.04 -22.61
CA ILE A 7 4.11 -3.29 -22.72
C ILE A 7 3.68 -3.15 -24.17
N THR A 8 2.74 -3.98 -24.59
CA THR A 8 2.08 -3.86 -25.88
C THR A 8 0.66 -3.35 -25.64
N ILE A 9 0.30 -2.27 -26.31
CA ILE A 9 -1.04 -1.71 -26.27
C ILE A 9 -1.55 -1.49 -27.71
N PRO A 10 -2.87 -1.55 -27.93
CA PRO A 10 -3.49 -1.12 -29.18
C PRO A 10 -3.04 0.27 -29.62
N GLU A 11 -2.88 0.47 -30.93
CA GLU A 11 -2.38 1.73 -31.50
C GLU A 11 -3.30 2.91 -31.14
N GLU A 12 -4.61 2.70 -31.14
CA GLU A 12 -5.58 3.73 -30.79
C GLU A 12 -5.40 4.22 -29.34
N LEU A 13 -4.99 3.33 -28.44
CA LEU A 13 -4.69 3.69 -27.05
C LEU A 13 -3.37 4.45 -26.94
N ASP A 14 -2.37 4.12 -27.74
CA ASP A 14 -1.09 4.85 -27.77
C ASP A 14 -1.29 6.30 -28.23
N VAL A 15 -2.09 6.51 -29.29
CA VAL A 15 -2.44 7.84 -29.80
C VAL A 15 -3.15 8.67 -28.72
N ARG A 16 -4.13 8.07 -28.04
CA ARG A 16 -4.85 8.73 -26.94
C ARG A 16 -3.93 9.05 -25.76
N ALA A 17 -3.02 8.15 -25.40
CA ALA A 17 -2.03 8.38 -24.34
C ALA A 17 -1.07 9.53 -24.70
N ALA A 18 -0.62 9.60 -25.95
CA ALA A 18 0.25 10.69 -26.41
C ALA A 18 -0.46 12.06 -26.37
N ALA A 19 -1.74 12.12 -26.78
CA ALA A 19 -2.54 13.33 -26.71
C ALA A 19 -2.74 13.78 -25.25
N GLU A 20 -3.04 12.83 -24.36
CA GLU A 20 -3.25 13.10 -22.93
C GLU A 20 -1.96 13.59 -22.24
N ALA A 21 -0.84 12.94 -22.52
CA ALA A 21 0.46 13.31 -21.98
C ALA A 21 0.85 14.74 -22.41
N ARG A 22 0.64 15.07 -23.70
CA ARG A 22 0.85 16.42 -24.23
C ARG A 22 -0.06 17.45 -23.54
N ARG A 23 -1.34 17.13 -23.34
CA ARG A 23 -2.29 18.01 -22.64
C ARG A 23 -1.86 18.31 -21.21
N ARG A 24 -1.26 17.33 -20.52
CA ARG A 24 -0.76 17.46 -19.15
C ARG A 24 0.67 17.99 -19.05
N GLY A 25 1.38 18.18 -20.16
CA GLY A 25 2.77 18.61 -20.17
C GLY A 25 3.76 17.58 -19.60
N ILE A 26 3.42 16.29 -19.63
CA ILE A 26 4.28 15.20 -19.13
C ILE A 26 4.66 14.23 -20.25
N SER A 27 5.64 13.36 -20.00
CA SER A 27 5.99 12.30 -20.95
C SER A 27 4.92 11.21 -21.00
N LYS A 28 4.84 10.51 -22.14
CA LYS A 28 3.93 9.35 -22.31
C LYS A 28 4.22 8.25 -21.28
N SER A 29 5.50 7.97 -21.02
CA SER A 29 5.91 6.98 -20.01
C SER A 29 5.51 7.39 -18.60
N GLU A 30 5.55 8.69 -18.28
CA GLU A 30 5.12 9.19 -16.97
C GLU A 30 3.60 9.10 -16.80
N LEU A 31 2.84 9.40 -17.85
CA LEU A 31 1.39 9.17 -17.86
C LEU A 31 1.07 7.69 -17.57
N ILE A 32 1.77 6.76 -18.23
CA ILE A 32 1.59 5.31 -18.03
C ILE A 32 1.96 4.93 -16.59
N ARG A 33 3.05 5.47 -16.05
CA ARG A 33 3.48 5.20 -14.66
C ARG A 33 2.42 5.64 -13.66
N LEU A 34 1.87 6.85 -13.81
CA LEU A 34 0.80 7.37 -12.96
C LEU A 34 -0.47 6.52 -13.06
N GLY A 35 -0.85 6.13 -14.28
CA GLY A 35 -2.01 5.27 -14.52
C GLY A 35 -1.84 3.88 -13.86
N LEU A 36 -0.67 3.26 -14.04
CA LEU A 36 -0.35 1.99 -13.39
C LEU A 36 -0.33 2.12 -11.87
N GLY A 37 0.24 3.19 -11.34
CA GLY A 37 0.22 3.48 -9.90
C GLY A 37 -1.20 3.60 -9.36
N ALA A 38 -2.10 4.30 -10.07
CA ALA A 38 -3.48 4.46 -9.63
C ALA A 38 -4.28 3.14 -9.62
N VAL A 39 -3.96 2.21 -10.52
CA VAL A 39 -4.67 0.91 -10.65
C VAL A 39 -4.06 -0.18 -9.76
N LEU A 40 -2.73 -0.21 -9.67
CA LEU A 40 -1.97 -1.25 -8.98
C LEU A 40 -1.58 -0.87 -7.56
N SER A 41 -1.84 0.36 -7.12
CA SER A 41 -1.68 0.70 -5.71
C SER A 41 -2.46 -0.35 -4.91
N PRO A 42 -1.80 -1.11 -4.02
CA PRO A 42 -2.54 -1.90 -3.08
C PRO A 42 -3.49 -0.94 -2.36
N PRO A 43 -4.69 -1.39 -1.94
CA PRO A 43 -5.46 -0.60 -1.00
C PRO A 43 -4.47 -0.20 0.10
N SER A 44 -4.32 1.10 0.30
CA SER A 44 -3.53 1.63 1.40
C SER A 44 -3.96 0.84 2.63
N ASP A 45 -3.02 0.22 3.33
CA ASP A 45 -3.21 -0.45 4.64
C ASP A 45 -3.62 0.58 5.72
N ASP A 46 -4.50 1.51 5.37
CA ASP A 46 -4.87 2.70 6.10
C ASP A 46 -6.37 2.66 6.48
N THR A 47 -6.98 1.47 6.49
CA THR A 47 -8.26 1.27 7.17
C THR A 47 -8.35 -0.15 7.72
N GLY A 48 -8.12 -0.24 9.03
CA GLY A 48 -8.31 -1.45 9.81
C GLY A 48 -7.02 -1.78 10.52
N GLY A 49 -6.82 -1.16 11.69
CA GLY A 49 -5.69 -1.46 12.57
C GLY A 49 -5.47 -2.96 12.64
N ASP A 50 -4.19 -3.35 12.60
CA ASP A 50 -3.68 -4.71 12.67
C ASP A 50 -4.76 -5.72 13.11
N PRO A 51 -5.15 -6.69 12.28
CA PRO A 51 -6.11 -7.71 12.66
C PRO A 51 -5.77 -8.35 14.00
N TRP A 52 -4.47 -8.43 14.34
CA TRP A 52 -4.00 -8.84 15.64
C TRP A 52 -4.35 -7.85 16.74
N ARG A 53 -4.28 -6.53 16.55
CA ARG A 53 -4.80 -5.53 17.51
C ARG A 53 -6.31 -5.62 17.70
N SER A 54 -7.05 -5.93 16.64
CA SER A 54 -8.51 -6.07 16.69
C SER A 54 -8.95 -7.35 17.42
N LEU A 55 -8.17 -8.42 17.32
CA LEU A 55 -8.38 -9.70 18.03
C LEU A 55 -7.75 -9.69 19.43
N ALA A 56 -6.68 -8.93 19.62
CA ALA A 56 -5.99 -8.78 20.88
C ALA A 56 -6.60 -7.62 21.68
N GLY A 57 -7.83 -7.81 22.16
CA GLY A 57 -8.38 -7.06 23.31
C GLY A 57 -7.50 -7.07 24.58
N PHE A 58 -6.28 -7.62 24.48
CA PHE A 58 -5.14 -7.50 25.39
C PHE A 58 -4.45 -6.13 25.37
N GLY A 59 -4.79 -5.24 24.42
CA GLY A 59 -4.18 -3.92 24.29
C GLY A 59 -5.06 -2.75 24.76
N SER A 60 -5.78 -2.90 25.88
CA SER A 60 -6.25 -1.72 26.61
C SER A 60 -5.04 -0.83 26.91
N SER A 61 -5.13 0.48 26.71
CA SER A 61 -4.06 1.43 27.07
C SER A 61 -3.71 1.43 28.57
N GLU A 62 -4.44 0.66 29.38
CA GLU A 62 -4.21 0.44 30.80
C GLU A 62 -3.47 -0.88 31.10
N VAL A 63 -3.22 -1.72 30.08
CA VAL A 63 -2.54 -3.01 30.24
C VAL A 63 -1.21 -2.96 29.48
N SER A 64 -0.13 -2.82 30.26
CA SER A 64 1.23 -3.00 29.78
C SER A 64 1.47 -4.47 29.45
N VAL A 65 2.19 -4.73 28.35
CA VAL A 65 2.60 -6.06 27.90
C VAL A 65 4.13 -6.13 27.78
N ASP A 66 4.82 -5.39 28.65
CA ASP A 66 6.28 -5.40 28.68
C ASP A 66 6.79 -6.82 28.99
N PRO A 67 7.87 -7.28 28.33
CA PRO A 67 8.38 -8.63 28.48
C PRO A 67 8.74 -8.92 29.95
N GLY A 68 7.96 -9.81 30.60
CA GLY A 68 8.13 -10.22 31.99
C GLY A 68 6.89 -10.03 32.88
N GLU A 69 5.93 -9.17 32.50
CA GLU A 69 4.73 -8.91 33.31
C GLU A 69 3.68 -10.03 33.23
N ILE A 70 3.67 -10.77 32.13
CA ILE A 70 2.73 -11.90 31.95
C ILE A 70 3.09 -13.09 32.86
N ASP A 71 4.37 -13.21 33.25
CA ASP A 71 4.84 -14.34 34.03
C ASP A 71 4.25 -14.35 35.46
N GLU A 72 3.95 -13.19 36.04
CA GLU A 72 3.34 -13.11 37.38
C GLU A 72 1.86 -13.56 37.35
N VAL A 73 1.14 -13.26 36.27
CA VAL A 73 -0.26 -13.68 36.09
C VAL A 73 -0.36 -15.17 35.78
N VAL A 74 0.57 -15.72 34.99
CA VAL A 74 0.54 -17.12 34.54
C VAL A 74 1.21 -18.05 35.55
N TYR A 75 2.31 -17.64 36.18
CA TYR A 75 3.13 -18.48 37.05
C TYR A 75 3.07 -18.08 38.54
N GLY A 76 2.34 -17.03 38.90
CA GLY A 76 1.87 -16.75 40.27
C GLY A 76 2.95 -16.81 41.34
N ARG A 77 3.96 -15.94 41.26
CA ARG A 77 5.00 -15.86 42.29
C ARG A 77 4.74 -14.74 43.29
#